data_AF-A0A7V8WY17-F1
#
_entry.id   AF-A0A7V8WY17-F1
#
_cell.length_a   1.000
_cell.length_b   1.000
_cell.length_c   1.000
_cell.angle_alpha   90.00
_cell.angle_beta   90.00
_cell.angle_gamma   90.00
#
_symmetry.space_group_name_H-M   'P 1'
#
loop_
_entity.id
_entity.type
_entity.pdbx_description
1 polymer ?
#
loop_
_entity_poly.entity_id
_entity_poly.type
_entity_poly.pdbx_seq_one_letter_code
_entity_poly.pdbx_strand_id
1 'polypeptide(L)'
;MTRRVGGLLALALTVLAAAVGASIGGGADDDTPAASVTTTTEAAAATTAAPTTTAPPSTTTTTTPPPTLPASPWPALVPGPARAVVTPTGLVLPVVADRGDGTYDVQTPCAVAGVATGTPLSGAHVVLDPGHGGSEPGAVGPNGLREKDVNLAVAQRLATALRAQGAVVVLTRDLDVRMTLSTRGLLGTTLAPLAFVSIHHNADPDGPSGGPGTEVYFQVASEPSRRLAGLMVEEVRAALAPFGVAWTSDAQNGARARIRADDGTDFYGILRRTAGVAAVLSEAAYLSNPPEADLLARPEVQDAEAGAMARAFDRWLRGEEAGAAAFDPNPPSPVPSGGPGGGSGGCVDPPLA
;
A
#
# COMPACT_ATOMS: atom_id res chain seq x y z
N MET A 1 2.90 -38.03 65.33
CA MET A 1 3.21 -39.45 65.07
C MET A 1 3.16 -39.67 63.56
N THR A 2 4.15 -40.38 62.99
CA THR A 2 4.26 -40.98 61.62
C THR A 2 4.04 -40.03 60.41
N ARG A 3 5.03 -39.57 59.61
CA ARG A 3 6.21 -40.13 58.87
C ARG A 3 5.87 -41.10 57.72
N ARG A 4 6.46 -40.79 56.54
CA ARG A 4 6.85 -41.64 55.36
C ARG A 4 5.75 -41.97 54.33
N VAL A 5 5.95 -42.15 53.02
CA VAL A 5 7.05 -42.26 52.00
C VAL A 5 6.30 -42.25 50.64
N GLY A 6 6.70 -41.65 49.51
CA GLY A 6 7.90 -41.81 48.66
C GLY A 6 7.52 -42.55 47.36
N GLY A 7 8.02 -42.10 46.20
CA GLY A 7 7.84 -42.79 44.91
C GLY A 7 8.26 -41.99 43.67
N LEU A 8 9.57 -41.91 43.43
CA LEU A 8 10.17 -41.55 42.13
C LEU A 8 9.94 -42.70 41.12
N LEU A 9 9.74 -42.38 39.84
CA LEU A 9 10.04 -43.29 38.74
C LEU A 9 10.89 -42.56 37.68
N ALA A 10 12.08 -43.10 37.42
CA ALA A 10 13.01 -42.72 36.37
C ALA A 10 13.19 -43.92 35.44
N LEU A 11 13.28 -43.70 34.12
CA LEU A 11 13.83 -44.60 33.10
C LEU A 11 13.74 -43.86 31.75
N ALA A 12 14.64 -43.96 30.77
CA ALA A 12 16.06 -44.18 30.66
C ALA A 12 16.42 -43.73 29.23
N LEU A 13 17.56 -43.08 29.09
CA LEU A 13 18.17 -42.64 27.84
C LEU A 13 18.85 -43.84 27.17
N THR A 14 18.66 -44.06 25.87
CA THR A 14 19.50 -44.96 25.07
C THR A 14 20.19 -44.17 23.97
N VAL A 15 21.51 -44.10 24.12
CA VAL A 15 22.50 -43.66 23.12
C VAL A 15 22.82 -44.86 22.22
N LEU A 16 22.95 -44.64 20.91
CA LEU A 16 23.70 -45.54 20.04
C LEU A 16 24.68 -44.72 19.20
N ALA A 17 25.96 -44.90 19.48
CA ALA A 17 27.07 -44.52 18.62
C ALA A 17 27.79 -45.81 18.22
N ALA A 18 28.13 -45.95 16.95
CA ALA A 18 29.19 -46.83 16.48
C ALA A 18 29.84 -46.20 15.24
N ALA A 19 31.15 -46.06 15.31
CA ALA A 19 32.01 -45.52 14.27
C ALA A 19 32.80 -46.65 13.59
N VAL A 20 33.52 -46.24 12.54
CA VAL A 20 34.79 -46.76 11.99
C VAL A 20 34.70 -47.43 10.61
N GLY A 21 35.47 -46.86 9.68
CA GLY A 21 35.91 -47.50 8.44
C GLY A 21 36.49 -46.50 7.45
N ALA A 22 37.77 -46.16 7.58
CA ALA A 22 38.53 -45.39 6.60
C ALA A 22 39.22 -46.32 5.59
N SER A 23 39.29 -45.95 4.31
CA SER A 23 40.42 -46.29 3.45
C SER A 23 40.61 -45.32 2.27
N ILE A 24 41.88 -44.98 2.11
CA ILE A 24 42.64 -44.16 1.16
C ILE A 24 42.76 -44.71 -0.28
N GLY A 25 43.09 -43.80 -1.22
CA GLY A 25 43.70 -44.05 -2.54
C GLY A 25 42.74 -43.82 -3.72
N GLY A 26 43.02 -43.10 -4.81
CA GLY A 26 44.22 -42.45 -5.33
C GLY A 26 44.15 -42.48 -6.87
N GLY A 27 44.40 -41.35 -7.55
CA GLY A 27 45.03 -41.30 -8.88
C GLY A 27 44.17 -41.29 -10.16
N ALA A 28 44.47 -40.27 -10.97
CA ALA A 28 44.60 -40.23 -12.44
C ALA A 28 43.35 -40.05 -13.34
N ASP A 29 43.36 -38.89 -14.02
CA ASP A 29 43.22 -38.64 -15.46
C ASP A 29 42.30 -39.54 -16.29
N ASP A 30 41.31 -38.95 -16.97
CA ASP A 30 41.29 -39.08 -18.43
C ASP A 30 40.41 -38.03 -19.15
N ASP A 31 40.77 -37.90 -20.42
CA ASP A 31 40.49 -36.90 -21.43
C ASP A 31 39.02 -36.54 -21.77
N THR A 32 38.89 -35.34 -22.34
CA THR A 32 37.71 -34.80 -23.06
C THR A 32 37.55 -35.52 -24.42
N PRO A 33 36.43 -35.41 -25.18
CA PRO A 33 36.17 -34.19 -25.93
C PRO A 33 34.69 -33.79 -26.09
N ALA A 34 34.53 -32.49 -26.27
CA ALA A 34 33.35 -31.83 -26.81
C ALA A 34 33.06 -32.29 -28.25
N ALA A 35 31.77 -32.35 -28.60
CA ALA A 35 31.32 -32.46 -29.99
C ALA A 35 30.65 -31.15 -30.41
N SER A 36 31.16 -30.62 -31.51
CA SER A 36 30.86 -29.33 -32.13
C SER A 36 29.93 -29.50 -33.33
N VAL A 37 29.13 -28.45 -33.57
CA VAL A 37 28.75 -27.88 -34.88
C VAL A 37 27.85 -28.70 -35.82
N THR A 38 26.70 -28.12 -36.19
CA THR A 38 26.41 -27.86 -37.62
C THR A 38 25.44 -26.69 -37.79
N THR A 39 25.98 -25.57 -38.28
CA THR A 39 25.26 -24.54 -39.04
C THR A 39 25.14 -24.99 -40.48
N THR A 40 23.95 -24.89 -41.07
CA THR A 40 23.78 -25.04 -42.54
C THR A 40 23.26 -23.73 -43.09
N THR A 41 24.15 -23.02 -43.77
CA THR A 41 23.84 -21.89 -44.65
C THR A 41 23.64 -22.46 -46.05
N GLU A 42 22.47 -22.25 -46.65
CA GLU A 42 22.24 -22.56 -48.06
C GLU A 42 22.06 -21.26 -48.84
N ALA A 43 22.94 -21.04 -49.82
CA ALA A 43 22.95 -19.88 -50.69
C ALA A 43 22.65 -20.29 -52.13
N ALA A 44 21.70 -19.55 -52.71
CA ALA A 44 21.56 -19.13 -54.10
C ALA A 44 21.42 -20.15 -55.24
N ALA A 45 20.29 -20.03 -55.95
CA ALA A 45 20.23 -20.23 -57.39
C ALA A 45 19.65 -18.97 -58.04
N ALA A 46 20.46 -18.31 -58.88
CA ALA A 46 20.08 -17.14 -59.66
C ALA A 46 19.56 -17.58 -61.03
N THR A 47 18.35 -17.13 -61.38
CA THR A 47 17.79 -17.26 -62.73
C THR A 47 17.56 -15.88 -63.31
N THR A 48 18.23 -15.59 -64.43
CA THR A 48 18.16 -14.34 -65.17
C THR A 48 16.85 -14.24 -65.96
N ALA A 49 16.06 -13.18 -65.73
CA ALA A 49 14.91 -12.82 -66.55
C ALA A 49 15.01 -11.35 -67.03
N ALA A 50 14.65 -11.13 -68.29
CA ALA A 50 14.75 -9.88 -69.04
C ALA A 50 13.78 -8.78 -68.53
N PRO A 51 14.02 -7.49 -68.83
CA PRO A 51 13.28 -6.40 -68.19
C PRO A 51 11.94 -6.16 -68.87
N THR A 52 10.86 -6.22 -68.09
CA THR A 52 9.54 -5.71 -68.47
C THR A 52 9.32 -4.36 -67.80
N THR A 53 9.04 -3.33 -68.59
CA THR A 53 8.79 -1.97 -68.12
C THR A 53 7.42 -1.91 -67.43
N THR A 54 7.40 -1.88 -66.10
CA THR A 54 6.18 -1.65 -65.29
C THR A 54 6.15 -0.20 -64.81
N ALA A 55 5.04 0.50 -65.04
CA ALA A 55 4.80 1.84 -64.55
C ALA A 55 4.86 1.89 -63.01
N PRO A 56 5.37 2.99 -62.41
CA PRO A 56 5.51 3.07 -60.95
C PRO A 56 4.13 3.03 -60.27
N PRO A 57 3.96 2.25 -59.20
CA PRO A 57 2.73 2.28 -58.42
C PRO A 57 2.61 3.64 -57.72
N SER A 58 1.45 4.28 -57.85
CA SER A 58 1.07 5.43 -57.06
C SER A 58 1.03 5.03 -55.59
N THR A 59 2.03 5.43 -54.82
CA THR A 59 2.05 5.29 -53.36
C THR A 59 1.07 6.28 -52.76
N THR A 60 -0.14 5.83 -52.50
CA THR A 60 -1.05 6.53 -51.59
C THR A 60 -0.51 6.34 -50.17
N THR A 61 0.20 7.33 -49.64
CA THR A 61 0.52 7.39 -48.21
C THR A 61 -0.77 7.56 -47.43
N THR A 62 -1.34 6.45 -46.97
CA THR A 62 -2.34 6.46 -45.91
C THR A 62 -1.60 6.81 -44.62
N THR A 63 -1.63 8.09 -44.24
CA THR A 63 -1.25 8.53 -42.89
C THR A 63 -2.23 7.92 -41.90
N THR A 64 -1.85 6.81 -41.29
CA THR A 64 -2.51 6.30 -40.09
C THR A 64 -2.34 7.36 -39.00
N PRO A 65 -3.42 7.91 -38.42
CA PRO A 65 -3.27 8.81 -37.29
C PRO A 65 -2.54 8.08 -36.16
N PRO A 66 -1.68 8.78 -35.40
CA PRO A 66 -0.99 8.16 -34.28
C PRO A 66 -2.01 7.53 -33.33
N PRO A 67 -1.68 6.37 -32.70
CA PRO A 67 -2.58 5.72 -31.77
C PRO A 67 -3.00 6.75 -30.70
N THR A 68 -4.31 6.99 -30.61
CA THR A 68 -4.87 7.79 -29.52
C THR A 68 -4.49 7.11 -28.22
N LEU A 69 -3.75 7.84 -27.37
CA LEU A 69 -3.53 7.39 -25.98
C LEU A 69 -4.91 7.10 -25.37
N PRO A 70 -5.08 5.97 -24.66
CA PRO A 70 -6.34 5.71 -23.99
C PRO A 70 -6.68 6.91 -23.10
N ALA A 71 -7.94 7.34 -23.14
CA ALA A 71 -8.41 8.43 -22.30
C ALA A 71 -8.13 8.06 -20.83
N SER A 72 -7.60 9.02 -20.06
CA SER A 72 -7.37 8.83 -18.62
C SER A 72 -8.67 8.33 -17.97
N PRO A 73 -8.62 7.27 -17.14
CA PRO A 73 -9.81 6.81 -16.41
C PRO A 73 -10.23 7.79 -15.32
N TRP A 74 -9.38 8.78 -15.02
CA TRP A 74 -9.64 9.81 -14.01
C TRP A 74 -10.38 11.01 -14.62
N PRO A 75 -11.48 11.47 -14.00
CA PRO A 75 -12.18 12.66 -14.45
C PRO A 75 -11.29 13.90 -14.34
N ALA A 76 -11.41 14.86 -15.26
CA ALA A 76 -10.61 16.08 -15.18
C ALA A 76 -10.87 16.83 -13.86
N LEU A 77 -9.80 17.26 -13.18
CA LEU A 77 -9.92 18.14 -12.03
C LEU A 77 -10.41 19.52 -12.46
N VAL A 78 -11.31 20.09 -11.68
CA VAL A 78 -11.78 21.47 -11.87
C VAL A 78 -10.70 22.43 -11.39
N PRO A 79 -10.15 23.31 -12.25
CA PRO A 79 -9.23 24.36 -11.81
C PRO A 79 -9.90 25.26 -10.77
N GLY A 80 -9.14 25.72 -9.79
CA GLY A 80 -9.68 26.52 -8.70
C GLY A 80 -8.60 27.17 -7.84
N PRO A 81 -9.01 27.88 -6.77
CA PRO A 81 -8.06 28.48 -5.84
C PRO A 81 -7.21 27.40 -5.16
N ALA A 82 -6.07 27.84 -4.59
CA ALA A 82 -5.20 26.97 -3.82
C ALA A 82 -5.95 26.40 -2.60
N ARG A 83 -6.00 25.07 -2.52
CA ARG A 83 -6.63 24.29 -1.44
C ARG A 83 -5.57 23.69 -0.50
N ALA A 84 -4.37 23.45 -1.01
CA ALA A 84 -3.20 23.09 -0.23
C ALA A 84 -1.95 23.74 -0.84
N VAL A 85 -0.85 23.73 -0.09
CA VAL A 85 0.47 24.17 -0.55
C VAL A 85 1.47 23.08 -0.24
N VAL A 86 2.33 22.77 -1.22
CA VAL A 86 3.56 22.01 -1.01
C VAL A 86 4.67 22.99 -0.66
N THR A 87 5.19 22.94 0.56
CA THR A 87 6.28 23.80 1.02
C THR A 87 7.59 23.45 0.30
N PRO A 88 8.62 24.33 0.32
CA PRO A 88 9.96 24.01 -0.19
C PRO A 88 10.58 22.76 0.46
N THR A 89 10.23 22.49 1.71
CA THR A 89 10.66 21.29 2.45
C THR A 89 9.89 20.03 2.06
N GLY A 90 8.85 20.12 1.23
CA GLY A 90 8.05 18.98 0.78
C GLY A 90 6.83 18.66 1.66
N LEU A 91 6.49 19.50 2.63
CA LEU A 91 5.27 19.33 3.42
C LEU A 91 4.04 19.74 2.61
N VAL A 92 3.02 18.91 2.63
CA VAL A 92 1.71 19.26 2.07
C VAL A 92 0.83 19.78 3.19
N LEU A 93 0.44 21.04 3.13
CA LEU A 93 -0.37 21.69 4.17
C LEU A 93 -1.67 22.27 3.56
N PRO A 94 -2.84 22.03 4.17
CA PRO A 94 -4.08 22.56 3.67
C PRO A 94 -4.14 24.07 3.92
N VAL A 95 -4.58 24.82 2.91
CA VAL A 95 -4.78 26.26 2.98
C VAL A 95 -6.04 26.52 3.80
N VAL A 96 -5.94 27.40 4.79
CA VAL A 96 -7.08 27.90 5.58
C VAL A 96 -7.49 29.30 5.14
N ALA A 97 -6.55 30.11 4.62
CA ALA A 97 -6.86 31.37 3.97
C ALA A 97 -5.82 31.73 2.89
N ASP A 98 -6.28 32.28 1.77
CA ASP A 98 -5.45 32.94 0.77
C ASP A 98 -5.40 34.44 1.10
N ARG A 99 -4.20 34.99 1.24
CA ARG A 99 -4.01 36.42 1.60
C ARG A 99 -4.07 37.36 0.39
N GLY A 100 -4.09 36.83 -0.82
CA GLY A 100 -4.19 37.61 -2.06
C GLY A 100 -2.88 38.29 -2.50
N ASP A 101 -1.79 38.10 -1.77
CA ASP A 101 -0.44 38.61 -2.06
C ASP A 101 0.55 37.50 -2.45
N GLY A 102 0.03 36.30 -2.74
CA GLY A 102 0.84 35.09 -3.00
C GLY A 102 1.28 34.34 -1.74
N THR A 103 0.85 34.79 -0.55
CA THR A 103 1.04 34.07 0.71
C THR A 103 -0.24 33.40 1.18
N TYR A 104 -0.08 32.32 1.94
CA TYR A 104 -1.20 31.52 2.46
C TYR A 104 -1.10 31.39 3.99
N ASP A 105 -2.25 31.39 4.65
CA ASP A 105 -2.40 30.77 5.96
C ASP A 105 -2.66 29.28 5.74
N VAL A 106 -1.87 28.42 6.37
CA VAL A 106 -1.99 26.96 6.28
C VAL A 106 -2.14 26.34 7.66
N GLN A 107 -2.88 25.24 7.76
CA GLN A 107 -2.94 24.43 8.98
C GLN A 107 -1.75 23.47 9.01
N THR A 108 -0.75 23.79 9.82
CA THR A 108 0.35 22.88 10.17
C THR A 108 -0.15 21.76 11.10
N PRO A 109 0.66 20.74 11.42
CA PRO A 109 0.33 19.76 12.46
C PRO A 109 -0.12 20.37 13.78
N CYS A 110 0.49 21.48 14.21
CA CYS A 110 0.28 22.03 15.55
C CYS A 110 -0.55 23.32 15.59
N ALA A 111 -0.48 24.16 14.55
CA ALA A 111 -1.14 25.48 14.53
C ALA A 111 -1.46 25.98 13.11
N VAL A 112 -2.06 27.17 13.01
CA VAL A 112 -2.09 27.92 11.74
C VAL A 112 -0.78 28.70 11.60
N ALA A 113 -0.16 28.66 10.42
CA ALA A 113 1.06 29.40 10.11
C ALA A 113 0.98 30.05 8.73
N GLY A 114 1.71 31.15 8.54
CA GLY A 114 1.89 31.78 7.24
C GLY A 114 3.00 31.12 6.43
N VAL A 115 2.73 30.84 5.15
CA VAL A 115 3.74 30.42 4.18
C VAL A 115 3.78 31.38 2.99
N ALA A 116 4.99 31.85 2.65
CA ALA A 116 5.21 32.79 1.55
C ALA A 116 5.76 32.13 0.28
N THR A 117 6.11 30.84 0.36
CA THR A 117 6.72 30.07 -0.72
C THR A 117 6.13 28.67 -0.75
N GLY A 118 5.96 28.12 -1.95
CA GLY A 118 5.49 26.75 -2.15
C GLY A 118 4.73 26.59 -3.46
N THR A 119 4.36 25.36 -3.79
CA THR A 119 3.55 25.05 -4.96
C THR A 119 2.09 24.88 -4.54
N PRO A 120 1.16 25.75 -4.98
CA PRO A 120 -0.25 25.61 -4.67
C PRO A 120 -0.86 24.40 -5.39
N LEU A 121 -1.77 23.71 -4.71
CA LEU A 121 -2.56 22.59 -5.23
C LEU A 121 -4.03 22.97 -5.24
N SER A 122 -4.71 22.81 -6.38
CA SER A 122 -6.14 23.13 -6.54
C SER A 122 -7.06 21.92 -6.36
N GLY A 123 -6.52 20.73 -6.13
CA GLY A 123 -7.29 19.49 -5.94
C GLY A 123 -6.45 18.24 -6.13
N ALA A 124 -7.06 17.08 -5.92
CA ALA A 124 -6.47 15.77 -6.16
C ALA A 124 -7.55 14.79 -6.63
N HIS A 125 -7.21 13.70 -7.32
CA HIS A 125 -8.16 12.59 -7.48
C HIS A 125 -8.14 11.68 -6.25
N VAL A 126 -6.93 11.41 -5.73
CA VAL A 126 -6.72 10.53 -4.58
C VAL A 126 -5.81 11.24 -3.58
N VAL A 127 -6.23 11.23 -2.31
CA VAL A 127 -5.36 11.57 -1.19
C VAL A 127 -4.97 10.28 -0.49
N LEU A 128 -3.66 10.04 -0.37
CA LEU A 128 -3.09 8.91 0.36
C LEU A 128 -2.57 9.40 1.71
N ASP A 129 -2.92 8.71 2.78
CA ASP A 129 -2.52 9.04 4.13
C ASP A 129 -1.67 7.92 4.71
N PRO A 130 -0.33 7.98 4.58
CA PRO A 130 0.52 7.04 5.28
C PRO A 130 0.40 7.30 6.80
N GLY A 131 -0.19 6.34 7.50
CA GLY A 131 -0.42 6.40 8.94
C GLY A 131 0.84 6.72 9.73
N HIS A 132 0.71 7.34 10.91
CA HIS A 132 1.82 7.66 11.82
C HIS A 132 2.88 8.60 11.20
N GLY A 133 4.12 8.63 11.71
CA GLY A 133 5.20 9.47 11.20
C GLY A 133 5.91 10.29 12.27
N GLY A 134 7.17 10.62 12.02
CA GLY A 134 8.02 11.36 12.96
C GLY A 134 8.15 10.62 14.29
N SER A 135 7.70 11.25 15.38
CA SER A 135 7.74 10.69 16.73
C SER A 135 6.71 9.58 16.97
N GLU A 136 5.76 9.35 16.07
CA GLU A 136 4.77 8.28 16.16
C GLU A 136 5.25 7.11 15.27
N PRO A 137 5.87 6.05 15.82
CA PRO A 137 6.31 4.91 15.01
C PRO A 137 5.16 4.04 14.51
N GLY A 138 3.98 4.15 15.14
CA GLY A 138 2.92 3.15 15.04
C GLY A 138 3.31 1.89 15.79
N ALA A 139 2.82 0.74 15.33
CA ALA A 139 3.30 -0.54 15.79
C ALA A 139 4.79 -0.75 15.46
N VAL A 140 5.47 -1.55 16.28
CA VAL A 140 6.84 -2.01 16.02
C VAL A 140 6.80 -3.53 16.00
N GLY A 141 7.09 -4.11 14.84
CA GLY A 141 7.11 -5.54 14.65
C GLY A 141 8.22 -6.24 15.45
N PRO A 142 8.13 -7.56 15.63
CA PRO A 142 9.13 -8.34 16.37
C PRO A 142 10.53 -8.28 15.74
N ASN A 143 10.63 -7.95 14.44
CA ASN A 143 11.88 -7.74 13.72
C ASN A 143 12.39 -6.29 13.78
N GLY A 144 11.74 -5.41 14.54
CA GLY A 144 12.10 -4.00 14.70
C GLY A 144 11.58 -3.07 13.60
N LEU A 145 10.86 -3.61 12.60
CA LEU A 145 10.21 -2.82 11.56
C LEU A 145 9.14 -1.91 12.17
N ARG A 146 9.14 -0.63 11.78
CA ARG A 146 8.19 0.36 12.29
C ARG A 146 7.09 0.58 11.27
N GLU A 147 5.86 0.61 11.74
CA GLU A 147 4.68 0.74 10.89
C GLU A 147 4.73 1.99 10.01
N LYS A 148 5.14 3.13 10.59
CA LYS A 148 5.25 4.40 9.85
C LYS A 148 6.14 4.32 8.60
N ASP A 149 7.14 3.44 8.61
CA ASP A 149 8.12 3.30 7.54
C ASP A 149 7.52 2.46 6.40
N VAL A 150 6.83 1.36 6.75
CA VAL A 150 6.09 0.52 5.79
C VAL A 150 4.94 1.31 5.17
N ASN A 151 4.15 2.01 5.98
CA ASN A 151 3.04 2.85 5.53
C ASN A 151 3.49 3.87 4.50
N LEU A 152 4.61 4.57 4.75
CA LEU A 152 5.16 5.55 3.82
C LEU A 152 5.64 4.90 2.53
N ALA A 153 6.37 3.78 2.62
CA ALA A 153 6.89 3.09 1.45
C ALA A 153 5.77 2.59 0.53
N VAL A 154 4.73 1.95 1.09
CA VAL A 154 3.55 1.50 0.32
C VAL A 154 2.82 2.69 -0.29
N ALA A 155 2.60 3.77 0.47
CA ALA A 155 1.92 4.96 -0.04
C ALA A 155 2.66 5.61 -1.23
N GLN A 156 3.99 5.68 -1.19
CA GLN A 156 4.81 6.20 -2.29
C GLN A 156 4.73 5.31 -3.53
N ARG A 157 4.75 3.99 -3.36
CA ARG A 157 4.57 3.01 -4.44
C ARG A 157 3.19 3.11 -5.06
N LEU A 158 2.15 3.20 -4.24
CA LEU A 158 0.76 3.37 -4.70
C LEU A 158 0.60 4.70 -5.44
N ALA A 159 1.15 5.80 -4.92
CA ALA A 159 1.13 7.09 -5.59
C ALA A 159 1.80 7.02 -6.96
N THR A 160 2.93 6.33 -7.06
CA THR A 160 3.63 6.11 -8.33
C THR A 160 2.75 5.33 -9.32
N ALA A 161 2.14 4.23 -8.88
CA ALA A 161 1.25 3.42 -9.71
C ALA A 161 0.03 4.21 -10.21
N LEU A 162 -0.63 4.97 -9.33
CA LEU A 162 -1.80 5.78 -9.69
C LEU A 162 -1.43 6.97 -10.59
N ARG A 163 -0.29 7.63 -10.33
CA ARG A 163 0.22 8.71 -11.20
C ARG A 163 0.54 8.20 -12.61
N ALA A 164 1.08 6.99 -12.72
CA ALA A 164 1.30 6.34 -14.03
C ALA A 164 -0.01 6.07 -14.79
N GLN A 165 -1.14 5.98 -14.09
CA GLN A 165 -2.49 5.90 -14.68
C GLN A 165 -3.12 7.28 -14.96
N GLY A 166 -2.39 8.38 -14.78
CA GLY A 166 -2.88 9.74 -15.03
C GLY A 166 -3.54 10.42 -13.82
N ALA A 167 -3.50 9.81 -12.63
CA ALA A 167 -4.05 10.43 -11.43
C ALA A 167 -3.15 11.54 -10.88
N VAL A 168 -3.72 12.71 -10.59
CA VAL A 168 -3.20 13.63 -9.57
C VAL A 168 -3.38 13.00 -8.17
N VAL A 169 -2.25 12.64 -7.54
CA VAL A 169 -2.21 12.01 -6.21
C VAL A 169 -1.43 12.88 -5.24
N VAL A 170 -2.01 13.12 -4.07
CA VAL A 170 -1.40 13.87 -2.97
C VAL A 170 -1.23 12.96 -1.76
N LEU A 171 -0.07 12.99 -1.11
CA LEU A 171 0.15 12.30 0.16
C LEU A 171 -0.03 13.29 1.31
N THR A 172 -0.64 12.88 2.43
CA THR A 172 -0.68 13.71 3.66
C THR A 172 0.72 13.94 4.23
N ARG A 173 1.64 13.01 3.98
CA ARG A 173 3.09 13.17 4.17
C ARG A 173 3.85 12.38 3.11
N ASP A 174 4.88 12.97 2.53
CA ASP A 174 5.85 12.27 1.68
C ASP A 174 7.24 12.19 2.37
N LEU A 175 7.25 12.43 3.68
CA LEU A 175 8.41 12.48 4.56
C LEU A 175 8.09 11.78 5.87
N ASP A 176 9.14 11.44 6.64
CA ASP A 176 9.00 10.94 8.00
C ASP A 176 8.76 12.10 9.00
N VAL A 177 7.56 12.66 8.95
CA VAL A 177 7.11 13.75 9.82
C VAL A 177 5.81 13.40 10.52
N ARG A 178 5.61 13.95 11.71
CA ARG A 178 4.36 13.80 12.45
C ARG A 178 3.28 14.69 11.83
N MET A 179 2.24 14.08 11.28
CA MET A 179 1.00 14.77 10.88
C MET A 179 -0.12 14.41 11.86
N THR A 180 -0.86 15.40 12.38
CA THR A 180 -2.00 15.12 13.28
C THR A 180 -3.23 14.66 12.49
N LEU A 181 -4.15 13.92 13.12
CA LEU A 181 -5.41 13.53 12.48
C LEU A 181 -6.22 14.73 11.99
N SER A 182 -6.10 15.87 12.67
CA SER A 182 -6.74 17.12 12.25
C SER A 182 -6.22 17.59 10.90
N THR A 183 -4.90 17.70 10.75
CA THR A 183 -4.29 18.16 9.50
C THR A 183 -4.49 17.15 8.36
N ARG A 184 -4.37 15.84 8.64
CA ARG A 184 -4.63 14.78 7.65
C ARG A 184 -6.07 14.82 7.13
N GLY A 185 -7.04 14.90 8.04
CA GLY A 185 -8.46 14.96 7.67
C GLY A 185 -8.83 16.24 6.93
N LEU A 186 -8.23 17.37 7.31
CA LEU A 186 -8.42 18.63 6.60
C LEU A 186 -7.84 18.56 5.17
N LEU A 187 -6.67 17.96 4.97
CA LEU A 187 -6.17 17.68 3.60
C LEU A 187 -7.13 16.78 2.82
N GLY A 188 -7.62 15.71 3.46
CA GLY A 188 -8.52 14.74 2.85
C GLY A 188 -9.88 15.31 2.43
N THR A 189 -10.30 16.44 2.99
CA THR A 189 -11.57 17.11 2.64
C THR A 189 -11.35 18.35 1.78
N THR A 190 -10.38 19.21 2.11
CA THR A 190 -10.14 20.48 1.42
C THR A 190 -9.72 20.28 -0.03
N LEU A 191 -8.97 19.21 -0.35
CA LEU A 191 -8.57 18.89 -1.73
C LEU A 191 -9.71 18.31 -2.59
N ALA A 192 -10.87 18.02 -2.01
CA ALA A 192 -12.03 17.40 -2.65
C ALA A 192 -11.68 16.18 -3.55
N PRO A 193 -10.92 15.19 -3.03
CA PRO A 193 -10.58 14.03 -3.82
C PRO A 193 -11.79 13.13 -4.07
N LEU A 194 -11.70 12.28 -5.09
CA LEU A 194 -12.65 11.20 -5.33
C LEU A 194 -12.56 10.17 -4.20
N ALA A 195 -11.34 9.92 -3.71
CA ALA A 195 -11.10 8.97 -2.64
C ALA A 195 -9.97 9.39 -1.69
N PHE A 196 -10.08 8.95 -0.45
CA PHE A 196 -9.06 9.06 0.58
C PHE A 196 -8.70 7.65 1.09
N VAL A 197 -7.41 7.33 1.16
CA VAL A 197 -6.93 6.02 1.62
C VAL A 197 -5.91 6.23 2.73
N SER A 198 -6.27 5.89 3.96
CA SER A 198 -5.31 5.78 5.06
C SER A 198 -4.64 4.41 5.01
N ILE A 199 -3.31 4.36 5.02
CA ILE A 199 -2.51 3.14 4.85
C ILE A 199 -1.83 2.84 6.18
N HIS A 200 -2.12 1.67 6.72
CA HIS A 200 -1.67 1.15 8.01
C HIS A 200 -1.31 -0.35 7.91
N HIS A 201 -0.61 -0.85 8.93
CA HIS A 201 -0.31 -2.26 9.08
C HIS A 201 -0.56 -2.68 10.52
N ASN A 202 -1.50 -3.60 10.69
CA ASN A 202 -2.20 -3.88 11.93
C ASN A 202 -1.28 -4.34 13.04
N ALA A 203 -1.76 -4.26 14.27
CA ALA A 203 -1.10 -4.90 15.41
C ALA A 203 -2.11 -5.29 16.48
N ASP A 204 -1.92 -6.47 17.06
CA ASP A 204 -2.66 -6.84 18.25
C ASP A 204 -2.19 -6.02 19.46
N PRO A 205 -3.10 -5.51 20.29
CA PRO A 205 -2.77 -4.62 21.40
C PRO A 205 -1.95 -5.29 22.50
N ASP A 206 -2.02 -6.63 22.61
CA ASP A 206 -1.40 -7.42 23.68
C ASP A 206 -0.08 -8.12 23.26
N GLY A 207 0.45 -7.82 22.07
CA GLY A 207 1.72 -8.38 21.58
C GLY A 207 1.63 -9.00 20.18
N PRO A 208 2.48 -9.97 19.85
CA PRO A 208 2.49 -10.58 18.53
C PRO A 208 1.15 -11.24 18.19
N SER A 209 0.58 -10.91 17.04
CA SER A 209 -0.68 -11.52 16.62
C SER A 209 -0.52 -13.00 16.29
N GLY A 210 -1.46 -13.81 16.78
CA GLY A 210 -1.50 -15.25 16.55
C GLY A 210 -1.91 -15.65 15.12
N GLY A 211 -2.43 -14.72 14.31
CA GLY A 211 -2.87 -14.99 12.95
C GLY A 211 -2.55 -13.84 11.98
N PRO A 212 -2.22 -14.15 10.71
CA PRO A 212 -2.08 -13.15 9.66
C PRO A 212 -3.46 -12.62 9.20
N GLY A 213 -3.52 -11.51 8.45
CA GLY A 213 -4.77 -11.06 7.82
C GLY A 213 -4.83 -9.62 7.31
N THR A 214 -5.87 -9.34 6.51
CA THR A 214 -6.04 -8.09 5.75
C THR A 214 -7.36 -7.39 6.06
N GLU A 215 -7.37 -6.43 6.96
CA GLU A 215 -8.60 -5.68 7.27
C GLU A 215 -8.65 -4.38 6.48
N VAL A 216 -9.82 -4.01 5.95
CA VAL A 216 -10.02 -2.67 5.39
C VAL A 216 -11.26 -2.05 5.99
N TYR A 217 -11.06 -0.95 6.72
CA TYR A 217 -12.12 -0.24 7.40
C TYR A 217 -12.72 0.82 6.49
N PHE A 218 -14.06 0.88 6.42
CA PHE A 218 -14.78 1.87 5.62
C PHE A 218 -15.73 2.72 6.46
N GLN A 219 -16.08 3.89 5.93
CA GLN A 219 -17.10 4.76 6.52
C GLN A 219 -18.48 4.11 6.52
N VAL A 220 -19.14 4.08 7.69
CA VAL A 220 -20.41 3.38 7.93
C VAL A 220 -21.55 3.88 7.03
N ALA A 221 -21.59 5.19 6.74
CA ALA A 221 -22.65 5.84 5.97
C ALA A 221 -22.27 6.11 4.50
N SER A 222 -21.27 5.40 3.95
CA SER A 222 -20.72 5.66 2.62
C SER A 222 -20.62 4.38 1.79
N GLU A 223 -21.58 4.17 0.89
CA GLU A 223 -21.56 3.06 -0.06
C GLU A 223 -20.30 3.06 -0.94
N PRO A 224 -19.83 4.20 -1.50
CA PRO A 224 -18.59 4.22 -2.27
C PRO A 224 -17.36 3.79 -1.47
N SER A 225 -17.31 4.12 -0.16
CA SER A 225 -16.24 3.66 0.75
C SER A 225 -16.32 2.16 0.99
N ARG A 226 -17.51 1.64 1.26
CA ARG A 226 -17.74 0.20 1.43
C ARG A 226 -17.31 -0.58 0.20
N ARG A 227 -17.67 -0.11 -1.00
CA ARG A 227 -17.28 -0.74 -2.27
C ARG A 227 -15.77 -0.73 -2.47
N LEU A 228 -15.12 0.42 -2.28
CA LEU A 228 -13.66 0.52 -2.40
C LEU A 228 -12.94 -0.42 -1.43
N ALA A 229 -13.41 -0.51 -0.18
CA ALA A 229 -12.82 -1.40 0.82
C ALA A 229 -12.93 -2.87 0.43
N GLY A 230 -14.09 -3.32 -0.05
CA GLY A 230 -14.26 -4.70 -0.52
C GLY A 230 -13.32 -5.04 -1.67
N LEU A 231 -13.20 -4.15 -2.66
CA LEU A 231 -12.29 -4.34 -3.80
C LEU A 231 -10.82 -4.38 -3.36
N MET A 232 -10.43 -3.51 -2.41
CA MET A 232 -9.07 -3.53 -1.85
C MET A 232 -8.76 -4.85 -1.14
N VAL A 233 -9.70 -5.39 -0.36
CA VAL A 233 -9.52 -6.69 0.31
C VAL A 233 -9.31 -7.81 -0.70
N GLU A 234 -10.11 -7.87 -1.77
CA GLU A 234 -9.95 -8.89 -2.82
C GLU A 234 -8.58 -8.81 -3.48
N GLU A 235 -8.19 -7.61 -3.93
CA GLU A 235 -6.93 -7.42 -4.66
C GLU A 235 -5.71 -7.67 -3.78
N VAL A 236 -5.72 -7.17 -2.53
CA VAL A 236 -4.60 -7.32 -1.60
C VAL A 236 -4.43 -8.79 -1.22
N ARG A 237 -5.50 -9.49 -0.86
CA ARG A 237 -5.43 -10.93 -0.56
C ARG A 237 -4.92 -11.73 -1.75
N ALA A 238 -5.41 -11.44 -2.96
CA ALA A 238 -4.97 -12.12 -4.17
C ALA A 238 -3.48 -11.87 -4.46
N ALA A 239 -3.00 -10.63 -4.25
CA ALA A 239 -1.61 -10.26 -4.49
C ALA A 239 -0.65 -10.84 -3.44
N LEU A 240 -1.11 -10.98 -2.20
CA LEU A 240 -0.28 -11.48 -1.10
C LEU A 240 -0.26 -13.00 -1.01
N ALA A 241 -1.32 -13.70 -1.45
CA ALA A 241 -1.44 -15.16 -1.43
C ALA A 241 -0.21 -15.96 -1.92
N PRO A 242 0.56 -15.51 -2.94
CA PRO A 242 1.76 -16.21 -3.38
C PRO A 242 2.94 -16.16 -2.39
N PHE A 243 2.95 -15.23 -1.43
CA PHE A 243 4.00 -15.18 -0.40
C PHE A 243 3.69 -16.22 0.68
N GLY A 244 4.67 -17.04 1.06
CA GLY A 244 4.49 -18.23 1.91
C GLY A 244 4.13 -17.95 3.38
N VAL A 245 2.98 -17.34 3.62
CA VAL A 245 2.33 -17.16 4.92
C VAL A 245 0.97 -17.85 4.87
N ALA A 246 0.49 -18.35 6.01
CA ALA A 246 -0.84 -18.94 6.13
C ALA A 246 -1.91 -17.84 6.09
N TRP A 247 -1.96 -17.07 5.01
CA TRP A 247 -2.88 -15.95 4.82
C TRP A 247 -4.30 -16.38 5.15
N THR A 248 -4.93 -15.63 6.03
CA THR A 248 -6.34 -15.86 6.28
C THR A 248 -7.15 -15.23 5.14
N SER A 249 -8.00 -16.03 4.52
CA SER A 249 -9.08 -15.53 3.66
C SER A 249 -10.37 -15.35 4.46
N ASP A 250 -10.31 -15.41 5.79
CA ASP A 250 -11.49 -15.27 6.64
C ASP A 250 -12.10 -13.88 6.44
N ALA A 251 -13.39 -13.85 6.11
CA ALA A 251 -14.15 -12.62 5.96
C ALA A 251 -14.15 -11.78 7.25
N GLN A 252 -14.00 -12.40 8.41
CA GLN A 252 -13.79 -11.73 9.71
C GLN A 252 -12.44 -11.02 9.83
N ASN A 253 -11.55 -11.16 8.84
CA ASN A 253 -10.34 -10.39 8.63
C ASN A 253 -10.43 -9.67 7.29
N GLY A 254 -11.60 -9.11 6.94
CA GLY A 254 -11.90 -8.47 5.65
C GLY A 254 -12.46 -7.05 5.81
N ALA A 255 -13.22 -6.60 4.81
CA ALA A 255 -13.74 -5.25 4.72
C ALA A 255 -14.88 -5.05 5.73
N ARG A 256 -14.79 -4.03 6.59
CA ARG A 256 -15.79 -3.80 7.64
C ARG A 256 -15.92 -2.34 8.07
N ALA A 257 -17.03 -2.04 8.72
CA ALA A 257 -17.16 -0.82 9.52
C ALA A 257 -16.95 -1.14 11.00
N ARG A 258 -16.38 -0.19 11.73
CA ARG A 258 -16.31 -0.20 13.19
C ARG A 258 -16.92 1.11 13.67
N ILE A 259 -17.80 1.06 14.66
CA ILE A 259 -18.54 2.23 15.13
C ILE A 259 -18.18 2.54 16.58
N ARG A 260 -18.26 3.81 16.95
CA ARG A 260 -18.16 4.19 18.35
C ARG A 260 -19.42 3.77 19.09
N ALA A 261 -19.25 3.25 20.30
CA ALA A 261 -20.37 2.82 21.13
C ALA A 261 -21.24 3.98 21.64
N ASP A 262 -20.73 5.22 21.64
CA ASP A 262 -21.42 6.38 22.20
C ASP A 262 -22.39 7.06 21.22
N ASP A 263 -22.02 7.21 19.96
CA ASP A 263 -22.79 7.95 18.96
C ASP A 263 -23.02 7.19 17.64
N GLY A 264 -22.47 5.99 17.49
CA GLY A 264 -22.63 5.16 16.29
C GLY A 264 -21.88 5.67 15.05
N THR A 265 -21.06 6.72 15.18
CA THR A 265 -20.22 7.23 14.07
C THR A 265 -18.97 6.36 13.87
N ASP A 266 -18.23 6.60 12.79
CA ASP A 266 -17.04 5.80 12.47
C ASP A 266 -16.06 5.77 13.65
N PHE A 267 -15.52 4.60 13.99
CA PHE A 267 -14.58 4.46 15.11
C PHE A 267 -13.24 5.15 14.86
N TYR A 268 -12.70 5.01 13.65
CA TYR A 268 -11.41 5.59 13.29
C TYR A 268 -11.55 7.09 13.07
N GLY A 269 -10.71 7.85 13.80
CA GLY A 269 -10.77 9.30 13.78
C GLY A 269 -10.50 9.92 12.40
N ILE A 270 -9.73 9.24 11.55
CA ILE A 270 -9.46 9.71 10.19
C ILE A 270 -10.70 9.56 9.29
N LEU A 271 -11.39 8.41 9.34
CA LEU A 271 -12.61 8.15 8.57
C LEU A 271 -13.72 9.15 8.92
N ARG A 272 -13.87 9.50 10.21
CA ARG A 272 -14.81 10.57 10.63
C ARG A 272 -14.45 11.94 10.06
N ARG A 273 -13.15 12.26 9.96
CA ARG A 273 -12.66 13.58 9.53
C ARG A 273 -12.65 13.74 8.01
N THR A 274 -12.87 12.67 7.26
CA THR A 274 -13.01 12.66 5.80
C THR A 274 -14.46 12.46 5.37
N ALA A 275 -15.42 12.87 6.19
CA ALA A 275 -16.84 12.81 5.85
C ALA A 275 -17.13 13.56 4.54
N GLY A 276 -17.94 12.95 3.66
CA GLY A 276 -18.25 13.50 2.34
C GLY A 276 -17.28 13.11 1.21
N VAL A 277 -16.22 12.36 1.52
CA VAL A 277 -15.27 11.78 0.57
C VAL A 277 -15.31 10.26 0.73
N ALA A 278 -15.20 9.48 -0.35
CA ALA A 278 -15.07 8.02 -0.24
C ALA A 278 -13.76 7.68 0.48
N ALA A 279 -13.83 7.15 1.70
CA ALA A 279 -12.65 6.99 2.55
C ALA A 279 -12.55 5.58 3.14
N VAL A 280 -11.35 5.02 3.06
CA VAL A 280 -10.99 3.72 3.64
C VAL A 280 -9.69 3.83 4.44
N LEU A 281 -9.55 2.94 5.44
CA LEU A 281 -8.32 2.72 6.18
C LEU A 281 -7.92 1.26 5.97
N SER A 282 -6.81 1.04 5.28
CA SER A 282 -6.28 -0.29 4.97
C SER A 282 -5.30 -0.73 6.05
N GLU A 283 -5.53 -1.91 6.60
CA GLU A 283 -4.64 -2.67 7.47
C GLU A 283 -4.24 -3.93 6.70
N ALA A 284 -3.25 -3.83 5.80
CA ALA A 284 -3.04 -4.85 4.77
C ALA A 284 -2.51 -6.20 5.32
N ALA A 285 -1.74 -6.13 6.40
CA ALA A 285 -1.15 -7.25 7.13
C ALA A 285 -0.93 -6.85 8.59
N TYR A 286 -0.78 -7.81 9.50
CA TYR A 286 -0.46 -7.58 10.91
C TYR A 286 1.07 -7.49 11.09
N LEU A 287 1.58 -6.27 11.27
CA LEU A 287 2.98 -6.03 11.61
C LEU A 287 3.42 -6.72 12.92
N SER A 288 2.47 -6.97 13.82
CA SER A 288 2.72 -7.75 15.04
C SER A 288 2.87 -9.26 14.79
N ASN A 289 2.40 -9.81 13.68
CA ASN A 289 2.57 -11.22 13.33
C ASN A 289 3.99 -11.44 12.75
N PRO A 290 4.85 -12.31 13.33
CA PRO A 290 6.25 -12.39 12.91
C PRO A 290 6.47 -12.76 11.42
N PRO A 291 5.78 -13.77 10.86
CA PRO A 291 5.87 -14.05 9.42
C PRO A 291 5.45 -12.88 8.53
N GLU A 292 4.36 -12.17 8.83
CA GLU A 292 3.95 -10.99 8.06
C GLU A 292 4.93 -9.82 8.22
N ALA A 293 5.46 -9.60 9.43
CA ALA A 293 6.47 -8.56 9.68
C ALA A 293 7.72 -8.76 8.81
N ASP A 294 8.17 -10.01 8.66
CA ASP A 294 9.32 -10.35 7.81
C ASP A 294 9.01 -10.16 6.32
N LEU A 295 7.77 -10.43 5.89
CA LEU A 295 7.33 -10.15 4.53
C LEU A 295 7.25 -8.65 4.24
N LEU A 296 6.66 -7.86 5.15
CA LEU A 296 6.48 -6.41 5.00
C LEU A 296 7.81 -5.65 4.93
N ALA A 297 8.90 -6.22 5.45
CA ALA A 297 10.24 -5.68 5.30
C ALA A 297 10.76 -5.74 3.85
N ARG A 298 10.15 -6.56 2.99
CA ARG A 298 10.65 -6.83 1.63
C ARG A 298 10.00 -5.90 0.61
N PRO A 299 10.79 -5.21 -0.25
CA PRO A 299 10.27 -4.30 -1.26
C PRO A 299 9.24 -4.93 -2.20
N GLU A 300 9.43 -6.19 -2.60
CA GLU A 300 8.52 -6.89 -3.52
C GLU A 300 7.13 -7.13 -2.93
N VAL A 301 7.01 -7.23 -1.60
CA VAL A 301 5.70 -7.36 -0.92
C VAL A 301 5.00 -6.00 -0.89
N GLN A 302 5.73 -4.94 -0.58
CA GLN A 302 5.22 -3.57 -0.61
C GLN A 302 4.77 -3.17 -2.03
N ASP A 303 5.49 -3.62 -3.06
CA ASP A 303 5.10 -3.44 -4.47
C ASP A 303 3.83 -4.23 -4.82
N ALA A 304 3.71 -5.46 -4.34
CA ALA A 304 2.52 -6.28 -4.56
C ALA A 304 1.27 -5.65 -3.92
N GLU A 305 1.38 -5.15 -2.68
CA GLU A 305 0.31 -4.45 -1.98
C GLU A 305 -0.09 -3.16 -2.69
N ALA A 306 0.87 -2.29 -3.01
CA ALA A 306 0.60 -1.05 -3.73
C ALA A 306 -0.02 -1.30 -5.11
N GLY A 307 0.47 -2.30 -5.84
CA GLY A 307 -0.10 -2.72 -7.12
C GLY A 307 -1.53 -3.25 -6.98
N ALA A 308 -1.83 -3.97 -5.91
CA ALA A 308 -3.18 -4.43 -5.59
C ALA A 308 -4.15 -3.29 -5.32
N MET A 309 -3.75 -2.33 -4.47
CA MET A 309 -4.55 -1.14 -4.21
C MET A 309 -4.81 -0.33 -5.48
N ALA A 310 -3.82 -0.23 -6.40
CA ALA A 310 -4.01 0.43 -7.69
C ALA A 310 -5.02 -0.31 -8.60
N ARG A 311 -5.03 -1.65 -8.60
CA ARG A 311 -6.06 -2.44 -9.31
C ARG A 311 -7.44 -2.27 -8.69
N ALA A 312 -7.53 -2.17 -7.36
CA ALA A 312 -8.79 -1.92 -6.67
C ALA A 312 -9.39 -0.57 -7.10
N PHE A 313 -8.56 0.46 -7.28
CA PHE A 313 -9.00 1.75 -7.84
C PHE A 313 -9.52 1.64 -9.27
N ASP A 314 -8.82 0.92 -10.14
CA ASP A 314 -9.26 0.69 -11.52
C ASP A 314 -10.63 -0.01 -11.57
N ARG A 315 -10.83 -1.06 -10.77
CA ARG A 315 -12.13 -1.74 -10.62
C ARG A 315 -13.20 -0.80 -10.05
N TRP A 316 -12.85 0.01 -9.05
CA TRP A 316 -13.78 0.95 -8.42
C TRP A 316 -14.24 2.05 -9.39
N LEU A 317 -13.33 2.59 -10.21
CA LEU A 317 -13.65 3.58 -11.25
C LEU A 317 -14.54 3.02 -12.35
N ARG A 318 -14.42 1.72 -12.65
CA ARG A 318 -15.32 1.00 -13.59
C ARG A 318 -16.68 0.68 -12.98
N GLY A 319 -16.89 0.97 -11.71
CA GLY A 319 -18.13 0.67 -10.99
C GLY A 319 -18.31 -0.82 -10.71
N GLU A 320 -17.21 -1.58 -10.63
CA GLU A 320 -17.28 -2.98 -10.21
C GLU A 320 -17.63 -3.11 -8.73
N GLU A 321 -18.33 -4.19 -8.39
CA GLU A 321 -18.71 -4.52 -7.02
C GLU A 321 -17.81 -5.64 -6.49
N ALA A 322 -17.49 -5.58 -5.19
CA ALA A 322 -16.80 -6.66 -4.51
C ALA A 322 -17.75 -7.81 -4.16
N GLY A 323 -17.25 -9.03 -4.18
CA GLY A 323 -17.97 -10.21 -3.74
C GLY A 323 -18.24 -10.22 -2.23
N ALA A 324 -19.30 -10.91 -1.82
CA ALA A 324 -19.71 -10.97 -0.41
C ALA A 324 -18.61 -11.51 0.53
N ALA A 325 -17.73 -12.38 0.04
CA ALA A 325 -16.61 -12.95 0.81
C ALA A 325 -15.53 -11.93 1.19
N ALA A 326 -15.52 -10.75 0.57
CA ALA A 326 -14.62 -9.67 0.94
C ALA A 326 -15.04 -8.96 2.23
N PHE A 327 -16.30 -9.11 2.67
CA PHE A 327 -16.88 -8.35 3.78
C PHE A 327 -17.04 -9.17 5.04
N ASP A 328 -16.73 -8.59 6.19
CA ASP A 328 -17.05 -9.18 7.49
C ASP A 328 -18.57 -9.44 7.57
N PRO A 329 -19.00 -10.69 7.82
CA PRO A 329 -20.42 -11.03 7.86
C PRO A 329 -21.12 -10.51 9.12
N ASN A 330 -20.36 -10.07 10.13
CA ASN A 330 -20.92 -9.58 11.37
C ASN A 330 -21.33 -8.10 11.26
N PRO A 331 -22.37 -7.68 12.01
CA PRO A 331 -22.70 -6.26 12.10
C PRO A 331 -21.52 -5.45 12.68
N PRO A 332 -21.43 -4.14 12.37
CA PRO A 332 -20.37 -3.30 12.89
C PRO A 332 -20.26 -3.39 14.41
N SER A 333 -19.08 -3.75 14.91
CA SER A 333 -18.84 -3.90 16.33
C SER A 333 -18.77 -2.52 17.01
N PRO A 334 -19.60 -2.23 18.04
CA PRO A 334 -19.48 -1.03 18.84
C PRO A 334 -18.24 -1.12 19.73
N VAL A 335 -17.38 -0.11 19.65
CA VAL A 335 -16.15 -0.05 20.46
C VAL A 335 -16.14 1.23 21.31
N PRO A 336 -15.76 1.15 22.61
CA PRO A 336 -15.62 2.32 23.44
C PRO A 336 -14.68 3.36 22.81
N SER A 337 -15.06 4.62 22.91
CA SER A 337 -14.28 5.73 22.40
C SER A 337 -12.93 5.82 23.11
N GLY A 338 -11.83 5.55 22.39
CA GLY A 338 -10.48 5.68 22.94
C GLY A 338 -9.42 5.00 22.07
N GLY A 339 -8.32 5.71 21.81
CA GLY A 339 -7.14 5.19 21.11
C GLY A 339 -6.01 6.22 21.21
N PRO A 340 -4.75 5.80 21.44
CA PRO A 340 -3.67 6.72 21.82
C PRO A 340 -3.07 7.54 20.65
N GLY A 341 -3.51 7.33 19.41
CA GLY A 341 -2.81 7.84 18.22
C GLY A 341 -3.35 9.16 17.64
N GLY A 342 -2.45 10.02 17.15
CA GLY A 342 -2.78 11.09 16.20
C GLY A 342 -3.38 12.37 16.80
N GLY A 343 -3.33 12.51 18.13
CA GLY A 343 -3.64 13.75 18.84
C GLY A 343 -2.55 14.83 18.71
N SER A 344 -2.80 16.00 19.29
CA SER A 344 -1.88 17.16 19.28
C SER A 344 -0.92 17.21 20.49
N GLY A 345 -0.96 16.22 21.39
CA GLY A 345 -0.07 16.16 22.54
C GLY A 345 1.39 16.04 22.11
N GLY A 346 2.27 16.92 22.63
CA GLY A 346 3.70 16.95 22.27
C GLY A 346 3.97 17.30 20.81
N CYS A 347 3.03 17.97 20.13
CA CYS A 347 3.16 18.35 18.73
C CYS A 347 4.32 19.34 18.54
N VAL A 348 5.15 19.09 17.52
CA VAL A 348 6.20 19.98 17.04
C VAL A 348 6.07 20.08 15.54
N ASP A 349 5.93 21.30 15.01
CA ASP A 349 5.80 21.51 13.57
C ASP A 349 7.12 21.20 12.87
N PRO A 350 7.09 20.48 11.73
CA PRO A 350 8.28 20.32 10.91
C PRO A 350 8.66 21.64 10.22
N PRO A 351 9.93 21.82 9.81
CA PRO A 351 10.37 23.02 9.12
C PRO A 351 9.57 23.31 7.84
N LEU A 352 9.15 24.57 7.65
CA LEU A 352 8.35 25.00 6.50
C LEU A 352 9.21 25.55 5.34
N ALA A 353 10.46 25.92 5.58
CA ALA A 353 11.39 26.48 4.59
C ALA A 353 12.82 26.03 4.90
#